data_AF-A0A652KQ84-F1
#
_entry.id   AF-A0A652KQ84-F1
#
_cell.length_a   1.000
_cell.length_b   1.000
_cell.length_c   1.000
_cell.angle_alpha   90.00
_cell.angle_beta   90.00
_cell.angle_gamma   90.00
#
_symmetry.space_group_name_H-M   'P 1'
#
loop_
_entity.id
_entity.type
_entity.pdbx_description
1 polymer ?
#
loop_
_entity_poly.entity_id
_entity_poly.type
_entity_poly.pdbx_seq_one_letter_code
_entity_poly.pdbx_strand_id
1 'polypeptide(L)'
;MLHPLIAEVAAERYNGGFYYDAVRSALQAVEHRVQNLVGTTEVGERLMGIAFANKPGPPKITVTRSAGGSLESEQNGMHFLFKGAMGAVRNPRMHGPDEKDARDEADEMLVLASFLMRRLDIEDEHRKAASLGP
;
A
#
# COMPACT_ATOMS: atom_id res chain seq x y z
N MET A 1 3.53 11.21 -12.30
CA MET A 1 3.04 11.91 -11.09
C MET A 1 2.72 10.91 -9.99
N LEU A 2 2.94 11.28 -8.73
CA LEU A 2 2.56 10.46 -7.58
C LEU A 2 1.03 10.46 -7.36
N HIS A 3 0.50 9.45 -6.70
CA HIS A 3 -0.87 9.43 -6.21
C HIS A 3 -1.09 10.64 -5.28
N PRO A 4 -2.21 11.38 -5.38
CA PRO A 4 -2.40 12.64 -4.64
C PRO A 4 -2.14 12.51 -3.14
N LEU A 5 -2.71 11.49 -2.48
CA LEU A 5 -2.48 11.24 -1.05
C LEU A 5 -1.02 10.97 -0.71
N ILE A 6 -0.27 10.29 -1.59
CA ILE A 6 1.15 10.01 -1.35
C ILE A 6 1.98 11.29 -1.51
N ALA A 7 1.67 12.10 -2.53
CA ALA A 7 2.30 13.40 -2.70
C ALA A 7 2.06 14.30 -1.47
N GLU A 8 0.82 14.35 -0.99
CA GLU A 8 0.42 15.15 0.17
C GLU A 8 1.17 14.76 1.44
N VAL A 9 1.13 13.49 1.84
CA VAL A 9 1.73 13.04 3.11
C VAL A 9 3.27 13.06 3.11
N ALA A 10 3.89 13.07 1.92
CA ALA A 10 5.35 13.06 1.77
C ALA A 10 5.94 14.47 1.55
N ALA A 11 5.16 15.43 1.05
CA ALA A 11 5.68 16.68 0.49
C ALA A 11 6.57 17.49 1.44
N GLU A 12 6.08 17.75 2.66
CA GLU A 12 6.81 18.60 3.63
C GLU A 12 8.19 18.01 3.95
N ARG A 13 8.22 16.73 4.33
CA ARG A 13 9.44 16.00 4.68
C ARG A 13 10.39 15.89 3.50
N TYR A 14 9.87 15.54 2.33
CA TYR A 14 10.67 15.39 1.12
C TYR A 14 11.33 16.71 0.70
N ASN A 15 10.57 17.81 0.69
CA ASN A 15 11.11 19.13 0.33
C ASN A 15 12.14 19.64 1.35
N GLY A 16 12.03 19.21 2.61
CA GLY A 16 13.02 19.47 3.65
C GLY A 16 14.26 18.57 3.60
N GLY A 17 14.33 17.61 2.67
CA GLY A 17 15.43 16.64 2.56
C GLY A 17 15.35 15.47 3.56
N PHE A 18 14.22 15.34 4.27
CA PHE A 18 13.94 14.24 5.20
C PHE A 18 13.34 13.05 4.45
N TYR A 19 14.11 12.46 3.54
CA TYR A 19 13.64 11.43 2.62
C TYR A 19 13.15 10.16 3.33
N TYR A 20 13.88 9.73 4.36
CA TYR A 20 13.48 8.59 5.20
C TYR A 20 12.08 8.78 5.80
N ASP A 21 11.84 9.96 6.36
CA ASP A 21 10.53 10.30 6.94
C ASP A 21 9.45 10.42 5.88
N ALA A 22 9.77 10.95 4.70
CA ALA A 22 8.83 11.06 3.59
C ALA A 22 8.35 9.67 3.14
N VAL A 23 9.27 8.72 2.96
CA VAL A 23 8.97 7.33 2.60
C VAL A 23 8.18 6.65 3.72
N ARG A 24 8.60 6.82 4.98
CA ARG A 24 7.88 6.30 6.14
C ARG A 24 6.41 6.73 6.14
N SER A 25 6.17 8.02 5.93
CA SER A 25 4.83 8.62 5.89
C SER A 25 3.97 8.04 4.76
N ALA A 26 4.56 7.90 3.58
CA ALA A 26 3.89 7.34 2.42
C ALA A 26 3.45 5.89 2.64
N LEU A 27 4.31 5.03 3.21
CA LEU A 27 3.97 3.63 3.47
C LEU A 27 3.00 3.47 4.65
N GLN A 28 3.09 4.34 5.67
CA GLN A 28 2.08 4.41 6.73
C GLN A 28 0.70 4.77 6.17
N ALA A 29 0.61 5.69 5.20
CA ALA A 29 -0.65 6.01 4.55
C ALA A 29 -1.23 4.81 3.79
N VAL A 30 -0.40 4.02 3.11
CA VAL A 30 -0.83 2.76 2.46
C VAL A 30 -1.38 1.78 3.52
N GLU A 31 -0.63 1.56 4.60
CA GLU A 31 -1.02 0.68 5.72
C GLU A 31 -2.37 1.09 6.32
N HIS A 32 -2.51 2.37 6.69
CA HIS A 32 -3.74 2.91 7.28
C HIS A 32 -4.94 2.75 6.34
N ARG A 33 -4.75 2.95 5.02
CA ARG A 33 -5.86 2.77 4.07
C ARG A 33 -6.30 1.31 4.00
N VAL A 34 -5.37 0.35 4.03
CA VAL A 34 -5.71 -1.08 4.09
C VAL A 34 -6.44 -1.42 5.40
N GLN A 35 -5.98 -0.90 6.55
CA GLN A 35 -6.67 -1.08 7.84
C GLN A 35 -8.13 -0.63 7.76
N ASN A 36 -8.37 0.56 7.21
CA ASN A 36 -9.71 1.14 7.10
C ASN A 36 -10.62 0.31 6.18
N LEU A 37 -10.11 -0.14 5.03
CA LEU A 37 -10.89 -0.97 4.09
C LEU A 37 -11.26 -2.35 4.66
N VAL A 38 -10.36 -2.91 5.48
CA VAL A 38 -10.52 -4.23 6.10
C VAL A 38 -11.32 -4.16 7.42
N GLY A 39 -11.34 -3.00 8.09
CA GLY A 39 -11.96 -2.82 9.39
C GLY A 39 -11.18 -3.50 10.53
N THR A 40 -9.85 -3.33 10.56
CA THR A 40 -8.99 -4.01 11.53
C THR A 40 -7.87 -3.12 12.05
N THR A 41 -7.36 -3.42 13.25
CA THR A 41 -6.26 -2.68 13.91
C THR A 41 -4.89 -3.32 13.68
N GLU A 42 -4.83 -4.41 12.91
CA GLU A 42 -3.57 -5.10 12.65
C GLU A 42 -2.66 -4.27 11.75
N VAL A 43 -1.35 -4.48 11.85
CA VAL A 43 -0.32 -3.71 11.15
C VAL A 43 0.66 -4.62 10.41
N GLY A 44 1.44 -4.00 9.53
CA GLY A 44 2.57 -4.57 8.82
C GLY A 44 2.16 -5.76 7.95
N GLU A 45 3.06 -6.75 7.90
CA GLU A 45 2.86 -7.95 7.09
C GLU A 45 1.60 -8.74 7.47
N ARG A 46 1.23 -8.73 8.75
CA ARG A 46 0.07 -9.48 9.25
C ARG A 46 -1.24 -8.87 8.75
N LEU A 47 -1.33 -7.54 8.73
CA LEU A 47 -2.44 -6.84 8.08
C LEU A 47 -2.57 -7.23 6.62
N MET A 48 -1.46 -7.18 5.87
CA MET A 48 -1.48 -7.49 4.43
C MET A 48 -1.89 -8.94 4.16
N GLY A 49 -1.47 -9.87 5.03
CA GLY A 49 -1.95 -11.25 5.00
C GLY A 49 -3.47 -11.36 5.20
N ILE A 50 -4.02 -10.66 6.18
CA ILE A 50 -5.47 -10.65 6.44
C ILE A 50 -6.26 -10.00 5.29
N ALA A 51 -5.70 -8.95 4.69
CA ALA A 51 -6.35 -8.17 3.64
C ALA A 51 -6.43 -8.91 2.31
N PHE A 52 -5.30 -9.53 1.89
CA PHE A 52 -5.10 -9.99 0.51
C PHE A 52 -4.97 -11.52 0.36
N ALA A 53 -4.94 -12.30 1.45
CA ALA A 53 -4.92 -13.76 1.32
C ALA A 53 -6.20 -14.26 0.63
N ASN A 54 -6.04 -15.12 -0.37
CA ASN A 54 -7.12 -15.71 -1.17
C ASN A 54 -7.36 -17.20 -0.87
N LYS A 55 -6.73 -17.75 0.18
CA LYS A 55 -6.91 -19.11 0.68
C LYS A 55 -6.89 -19.10 2.21
N PRO A 56 -7.85 -19.75 2.91
CA PRO A 56 -8.88 -20.65 2.39
C PRO A 56 -10.16 -19.98 1.86
N GLY A 57 -10.28 -18.64 1.94
CA GLY A 57 -11.44 -17.90 1.44
C GLY A 57 -11.02 -16.72 0.55
N PRO A 58 -11.97 -16.02 -0.09
CA PRO A 58 -11.65 -14.87 -0.93
C PRO A 58 -10.97 -13.75 -0.13
N PRO A 59 -10.14 -12.91 -0.77
CA PRO A 59 -9.51 -11.78 -0.10
C PRO A 59 -10.56 -10.79 0.38
N LYS A 60 -10.26 -10.10 1.49
CA LYS A 60 -11.18 -9.11 2.08
C LYS A 60 -11.31 -7.84 1.24
N ILE A 61 -10.27 -7.54 0.46
CA ILE A 61 -10.23 -6.42 -0.47
C ILE A 61 -9.63 -6.87 -1.81
N THR A 62 -10.11 -6.29 -2.91
CA THR A 62 -9.66 -6.60 -4.26
C THR A 62 -8.95 -5.41 -4.88
N VAL A 63 -7.72 -5.65 -5.31
CA VAL A 63 -6.86 -4.63 -5.92
C VAL A 63 -6.39 -5.04 -7.31
N THR A 64 -7.03 -6.03 -7.93
CA THR A 64 -6.68 -6.61 -9.23
C THR A 64 -7.45 -5.96 -10.37
N ARG A 65 -6.86 -5.94 -11.58
CA ARG A 65 -7.53 -5.45 -12.80
C ARG A 65 -7.84 -6.57 -13.78
N SER A 66 -7.10 -7.66 -13.71
CA SER A 66 -7.24 -8.79 -14.62
C SER A 66 -8.48 -9.60 -14.31
N ALA A 67 -9.00 -10.27 -15.33
CA ALA A 67 -10.06 -11.26 -15.21
C ALA A 67 -9.60 -12.60 -15.80
N GLY A 68 -10.38 -13.66 -15.58
CA GLY A 68 -10.10 -14.99 -16.12
C GLY A 68 -8.80 -15.58 -15.58
N GLY A 69 -8.06 -16.27 -16.44
CA GLY A 69 -6.88 -17.07 -16.05
C GLY A 69 -5.73 -16.28 -15.41
N SER A 70 -5.66 -14.96 -15.59
CA SER A 70 -4.61 -14.12 -14.98
C SER A 70 -4.96 -13.60 -13.59
N LEU A 71 -6.22 -13.73 -13.16
CA LEU A 71 -6.69 -13.16 -11.88
C LEU A 71 -5.96 -13.76 -10.68
N GLU A 72 -5.83 -15.09 -10.60
CA GLU A 72 -5.19 -15.73 -9.44
C GLU A 72 -3.72 -15.31 -9.30
N SER A 73 -2.99 -15.25 -10.42
CA SER A 73 -1.60 -14.80 -10.43
C SER A 73 -1.45 -13.34 -9.99
N GLU A 74 -2.33 -12.45 -10.46
CA GLU A 74 -2.31 -11.04 -10.05
C GLU A 74 -2.69 -10.88 -8.57
N GLN A 75 -3.69 -11.60 -8.09
CA GLN A 75 -4.08 -11.59 -6.67
C GLN A 75 -2.91 -12.01 -5.78
N ASN A 76 -2.25 -13.13 -6.10
CA ASN A 76 -1.10 -13.61 -5.36
C ASN A 76 0.07 -12.63 -5.42
N GLY A 77 0.37 -12.11 -6.61
CA GLY A 77 1.44 -11.12 -6.80
C GLY A 77 1.19 -9.84 -6.01
N MET A 78 -0.03 -9.30 -6.04
CA MET A 78 -0.38 -8.11 -5.28
C MET A 78 -0.29 -8.36 -3.78
N HIS A 79 -0.79 -9.51 -3.28
CA HIS A 79 -0.61 -9.89 -1.88
C HIS A 79 0.88 -9.85 -1.49
N PHE A 80 1.77 -10.46 -2.29
CA PHE A 80 3.20 -10.45 -2.00
C PHE A 80 3.84 -9.06 -2.10
N LEU A 81 3.42 -8.23 -3.05
CA LEU A 81 3.93 -6.85 -3.17
C LEU A 81 3.54 -6.00 -1.97
N PHE A 82 2.29 -6.04 -1.53
CA PHE A 82 1.85 -5.29 -0.34
C PHE A 82 2.56 -5.79 0.92
N LYS A 83 2.62 -7.11 1.12
CA LYS A 83 3.31 -7.70 2.27
C LYS A 83 4.80 -7.38 2.26
N GLY A 84 5.45 -7.52 1.10
CA GLY A 84 6.86 -7.22 0.89
C GLY A 84 7.18 -5.74 1.12
N ALA A 85 6.34 -4.82 0.66
CA ALA A 85 6.52 -3.39 0.92
C ALA A 85 6.46 -3.07 2.42
N MET A 86 5.58 -3.75 3.18
CA MET A 86 5.57 -3.61 4.64
C MET A 86 6.87 -4.13 5.28
N GLY A 87 7.26 -5.36 4.93
CA GLY A 87 8.44 -6.01 5.51
C GLY A 87 9.77 -5.35 5.14
N ALA A 88 9.95 -4.99 3.87
CA ALA A 88 11.23 -4.52 3.33
C ALA A 88 11.40 -3.00 3.39
N VAL A 89 10.32 -2.22 3.35
CA VAL A 89 10.41 -0.75 3.26
C VAL A 89 9.88 -0.08 4.52
N ARG A 90 8.64 -0.38 4.91
CA ARG A 90 7.98 0.28 6.04
C ARG A 90 8.58 -0.13 7.38
N ASN A 91 8.75 -1.43 7.62
CA ASN A 91 9.16 -1.94 8.93
C ASN A 91 10.56 -1.47 9.36
N PRO A 92 11.59 -1.48 8.49
CA PRO A 92 12.89 -0.90 8.83
C PRO A 92 12.77 0.58 9.21
N ARG A 93 11.88 1.33 8.53
CA ARG A 93 11.64 2.75 8.80
C ARG A 93 10.84 3.05 10.08
N MET A 94 10.29 2.02 10.71
CA MET A 94 9.43 2.14 11.90
C MET A 94 10.02 1.50 13.15
N HIS A 95 10.91 0.52 12.97
CA HIS A 95 11.45 -0.31 14.04
C HIS A 95 12.98 -0.47 13.96
N GLY A 96 13.60 -0.07 12.85
CA GLY A 96 15.04 -0.07 12.67
C GLY A 96 15.68 1.23 13.20
N PRO A 97 17.02 1.34 13.09
CA PRO A 97 17.72 2.59 13.38
C PRO A 97 17.27 3.70 12.42
N ASP A 98 17.38 4.96 12.89
CA ASP A 98 17.13 6.14 12.06
C ASP A 98 18.25 6.28 11.02
N GLU A 99 18.04 5.68 9.85
CA GLU A 99 18.94 5.77 8.70
C GLU A 99 18.58 6.94 7.78
N LYS A 100 19.50 7.36 6.92
CA LYS A 100 19.21 8.35 5.88
C LYS A 100 19.03 7.64 4.55
N ASP A 101 17.88 7.83 3.94
CA ASP A 101 17.66 7.41 2.56
C ASP A 101 18.36 8.37 1.60
N ALA A 102 18.99 7.80 0.58
CA ALA A 102 19.40 8.57 -0.58
C ALA A 102 18.15 9.06 -1.34
N ARG A 103 18.26 10.23 -2.00
CA ARG A 103 17.12 10.86 -2.66
C ARG A 103 16.52 9.99 -3.76
N ASP A 104 17.38 9.39 -4.57
CA ASP A 104 17.03 8.51 -5.68
C ASP A 104 16.29 7.26 -5.20
N GLU A 105 16.79 6.58 -4.17
CA GLU A 105 16.11 5.43 -3.58
C GLU A 105 14.75 5.84 -2.98
N ALA A 106 14.68 6.99 -2.31
CA ALA A 106 13.43 7.52 -1.78
C ALA A 106 12.41 7.82 -2.88
N ASP A 107 12.83 8.34 -4.03
CA ASP A 107 11.96 8.56 -5.18
C ASP A 107 11.35 7.25 -5.68
N GLU A 108 12.14 6.18 -5.79
CA GLU A 108 11.67 4.85 -6.19
C GLU A 108 10.66 4.28 -5.19
N MET A 109 10.94 4.41 -3.89
CA MET A 109 10.04 3.94 -2.83
C MET A 109 8.73 4.75 -2.77
N LEU A 110 8.77 6.06 -3.01
CA LEU A 110 7.57 6.89 -3.13
C LEU A 110 6.74 6.50 -4.36
N VAL A 111 7.39 6.17 -5.48
CA VAL A 111 6.72 5.66 -6.68
C VAL A 111 6.07 4.30 -6.40
N LEU A 112 6.73 3.40 -5.66
CA LEU A 112 6.16 2.14 -5.20
C LEU A 112 4.92 2.37 -4.32
N ALA A 113 5.02 3.21 -3.28
CA ALA A 113 3.90 3.54 -2.41
C ALA A 113 2.70 4.11 -3.19
N SER A 114 3.00 4.99 -4.14
CA SER A 114 2.06 5.59 -5.07
C SER A 114 1.39 4.57 -6.00
N PHE A 115 2.14 3.57 -6.49
CA PHE A 115 1.57 2.44 -7.21
C PHE A 115 0.61 1.63 -6.34
N LEU A 116 1.02 1.23 -5.14
CA LEU A 116 0.18 0.47 -4.21
C LEU A 116 -1.11 1.24 -3.84
N MET A 117 -0.99 2.53 -3.57
CA MET A 117 -2.14 3.40 -3.28
C MET A 117 -3.14 3.44 -4.45
N ARG A 118 -2.65 3.56 -5.69
CA ARG A 118 -3.51 3.48 -6.89
C ARG A 118 -4.19 2.14 -7.07
N ARG A 119 -3.60 1.06 -6.58
CA ARG A 119 -4.23 -0.27 -6.62
C ARG A 119 -5.37 -0.37 -5.61
N LEU A 120 -5.30 0.36 -4.49
CA LEU A 120 -6.41 0.47 -3.52
C LEU A 120 -7.59 1.29 -4.04
N ASP A 121 -7.37 2.23 -4.96
CA ASP A 121 -8.47 2.99 -5.60
C ASP A 121 -9.51 2.07 -6.26
N ILE A 122 -9.07 0.92 -6.79
CA ILE A 122 -9.94 -0.09 -7.42
C ILE A 122 -10.97 -0.62 -6.41
N GLU A 123 -10.55 -0.90 -5.18
CA GLU A 123 -11.46 -1.39 -4.13
C GLU A 123 -12.48 -0.32 -3.74
N ASP A 124 -12.07 0.94 -3.67
CA ASP A 124 -12.99 2.05 -3.39
C ASP A 124 -14.03 2.22 -4.49
N GLU A 125 -13.61 2.11 -5.76
CA GLU A 125 -14.51 2.14 -6.91
C GLU A 125 -15.52 0.99 -6.86
N HIS A 126 -15.08 -0.23 -6.56
CA HIS A 126 -15.97 -1.38 -6.38
C HIS A 126 -16.99 -1.16 -5.26
N ARG A 127 -16.56 -0.66 -4.10
CA ARG A 127 -17.46 -0.39 -2.96
C ARG A 127 -18.46 0.72 -3.26
N LYS A 128 -18.02 1.79 -3.93
CA LYS A 128 -18.89 2.87 -4.39
C LYS A 128 -19.95 2.33 -5.35
N ALA A 129 -19.55 1.55 -6.35
CA ALA A 129 -20.48 0.92 -7.30
C ALA A 129 -21.49 0.01 -6.60
N ALA A 130 -21.06 -0.77 -5.59
CA ALA A 130 -21.98 -1.61 -4.81
C ALA A 130 -22.95 -0.81 -3.92
N SER A 131 -22.55 0.37 -3.44
CA SER A 131 -23.39 1.25 -2.62
C SER A 131 -24.44 2.03 -3.44
N LEU A 132 -24.18 2.23 -4.72
CA LEU A 132 -25.03 2.95 -5.69
C LEU A 132 -25.93 1.97 -6.44
N GLY A 133 -26.50 0.96 -5.78
CA GLY A 133 -27.28 -0.14 -6.37
C GLY A 133 -28.30 0.28 -7.45
N PRO A 134 -28.76 -0.68 -8.28
CA PRO A 134 -29.33 -0.46 -9.61
C PRO A 134 -30.45 0.57 -9.71
#